data_AF-A0A7M2WZA3-F1
#
_entry.id   AF-A0A7M2WZA3-F1
#
_cell.length_a   1.000
_cell.length_b   1.000
_cell.length_c   1.000
_cell.angle_alpha   90.00
_cell.angle_beta   90.00
_cell.angle_gamma   90.00
#
_symmetry.space_group_name_H-M   'P 1'
#
loop_
_entity.id
_entity.type
_entity.pdbx_description
1 polymer ?
#
loop_
_entity_poly.entity_id
_entity_poly.type
_entity_poly.pdbx_seq_one_letter_code
_entity_poly.pdbx_strand_id
1 'polypeptide(L)'
;MLKLAASFVFTLSAAVAITGCKDDHGHSQDGKPTSGTQATPAAKENHPNQVVIGELATNGLKIKAMQDEPVKPGGEGAFDLQITGYPAGGKPKAVRFWVGSESGEGSAKAKAEEETPDNWHTHAEVPKPIPAGSKFWAEIEPATEDKFKVSFELAK
;
A
#
# COMPACT_ATOMS: atom_id res chain seq x y z
N MET A 1 -21.89 -47.18 16.04
CA MET A 1 -22.26 -46.60 17.35
C MET A 1 -21.30 -45.44 17.60
N LEU A 2 -21.64 -44.18 17.89
CA LEU A 2 -22.86 -43.38 17.97
C LEU A 2 -22.37 -41.92 17.78
N LYS A 3 -23.15 -41.10 17.07
CA LYS A 3 -22.87 -39.70 16.73
C LYS A 3 -22.82 -38.80 17.97
N LEU A 4 -22.06 -37.71 17.94
CA LEU A 4 -22.51 -36.47 18.58
C LEU A 4 -22.16 -35.26 17.70
N ALA A 5 -23.21 -34.66 17.16
CA ALA A 5 -23.22 -33.35 16.53
C ALA A 5 -23.71 -32.34 17.58
N ALA A 6 -23.17 -31.13 17.55
CA ALA A 6 -23.81 -29.98 18.17
C ALA A 6 -23.69 -28.78 17.23
N SER A 7 -24.74 -28.60 16.44
CA SER A 7 -25.05 -27.36 15.73
C SER A 7 -25.32 -26.25 16.74
N PHE A 8 -24.77 -25.06 16.51
CA PHE A 8 -25.36 -23.82 17.03
C PHE A 8 -25.68 -22.92 15.83
N VAL A 9 -26.97 -22.91 15.50
CA VAL A 9 -27.59 -21.93 14.61
C VAL A 9 -27.96 -20.73 15.48
N PHE A 10 -27.48 -19.54 15.12
CA PHE A 10 -28.10 -18.30 15.56
C PHE A 10 -28.28 -17.38 14.36
N THR A 11 -29.49 -17.40 13.83
CA THR A 11 -29.98 -16.49 12.80
C THR A 11 -30.57 -15.27 13.50
N LEU A 12 -30.13 -14.06 13.17
CA LEU A 12 -30.99 -12.89 13.27
C LEU A 12 -30.65 -11.89 12.17
N SER A 13 -31.55 -11.82 11.19
CA SER A 13 -31.60 -10.83 10.13
C SER A 13 -32.15 -9.50 10.67
N ALA A 14 -31.61 -8.38 10.19
CA ALA A 14 -32.33 -7.12 10.11
C ALA A 14 -31.86 -6.36 8.86
N ALA A 15 -32.71 -6.38 7.82
CA ALA A 15 -32.60 -5.49 6.68
C ALA A 15 -33.39 -4.20 6.98
N VAL A 16 -32.80 -3.04 6.74
CA VAL A 16 -33.51 -1.76 6.66
C VAL A 16 -33.24 -1.17 5.30
N ALA A 17 -34.28 -1.11 4.47
CA ALA A 17 -34.32 -0.36 3.23
C ALA A 17 -34.94 1.01 3.53
N ILE A 18 -34.28 2.08 3.10
CA ILE A 18 -34.88 3.42 2.98
C ILE A 18 -34.85 3.82 1.51
N THR A 19 -36.02 4.23 1.03
CA THR A 19 -36.34 4.64 -0.33
C THR A 19 -36.50 6.17 -0.36
N GLY A 20 -36.17 6.81 -1.49
CA GLY A 20 -36.51 8.20 -1.85
C GLY A 20 -35.63 9.29 -1.19
N CYS A 21 -35.24 10.39 -1.84
CA CYS A 21 -35.88 11.15 -2.91
C CYS A 21 -34.88 11.67 -3.96
N LYS A 22 -35.44 12.01 -5.12
CA LYS A 22 -34.82 12.64 -6.28
C LYS A 22 -35.19 14.13 -6.25
N ASP A 23 -34.20 15.00 -6.31
CA ASP A 23 -34.38 16.44 -6.53
C ASP A 23 -33.40 16.90 -7.62
N ASP A 24 -33.97 17.32 -8.75
CA ASP A 24 -33.30 18.00 -9.85
C ASP A 24 -33.14 19.49 -9.49
N HIS A 25 -31.91 19.99 -9.35
CA HIS A 25 -31.60 21.43 -9.42
C HIS A 25 -30.32 21.63 -10.24
N GLY A 26 -30.49 22.22 -11.42
CA GLY A 26 -29.39 22.63 -12.28
C GLY A 26 -28.64 23.83 -11.73
N HIS A 27 -27.32 23.81 -11.88
CA HIS A 27 -26.53 25.02 -12.04
C HIS A 27 -25.77 24.93 -13.36
N SER A 28 -26.06 25.91 -14.20
CA SER A 28 -25.31 26.20 -15.41
C SER A 28 -23.88 26.61 -15.06
N GLN A 29 -23.05 26.42 -16.07
CA GLN A 29 -21.61 26.55 -16.17
C GLN A 29 -21.01 27.74 -15.41
N ASP A 30 -19.83 27.51 -14.81
CA ASP A 30 -18.64 28.33 -15.06
C ASP A 30 -17.37 27.69 -14.45
N GLY A 31 -16.41 27.36 -15.34
CA GLY A 31 -14.97 27.43 -15.06
C GLY A 31 -14.28 26.32 -14.26
N LYS A 32 -13.67 25.34 -14.96
CA LYS A 32 -12.20 25.10 -14.96
C LYS A 32 -11.86 24.03 -16.00
N PRO A 33 -10.91 24.27 -16.93
CA PRO A 33 -10.52 23.25 -17.89
C PRO A 33 -9.86 22.09 -17.15
N THR A 34 -10.30 20.90 -17.55
CA THR A 34 -9.76 19.61 -17.20
C THR A 34 -8.31 19.52 -17.67
N SER A 35 -7.37 19.58 -16.74
CA SER A 35 -6.12 18.85 -16.91
C SER A 35 -6.24 17.60 -16.06
N GLY A 36 -6.93 16.61 -16.61
CA GLY A 36 -6.57 15.24 -16.31
C GLY A 36 -5.14 15.10 -16.80
N THR A 37 -4.18 15.25 -15.88
CA THR A 37 -2.83 14.75 -16.13
C THR A 37 -2.99 13.25 -16.19
N GLN A 38 -3.21 12.78 -17.41
CA GLN A 38 -2.83 11.47 -17.88
C GLN A 38 -1.63 11.01 -17.04
N ALA A 39 -1.82 10.01 -16.19
CA ALA A 39 -0.72 9.32 -15.56
C ALA A 39 0.19 8.88 -16.72
N THR A 40 1.26 9.64 -16.92
CA THR A 40 2.32 9.25 -17.82
C THR A 40 2.78 7.88 -17.35
N PRO A 41 2.93 6.88 -18.24
CA PRO A 41 3.63 5.67 -17.89
C PRO A 41 4.96 6.12 -17.28
N ALA A 42 5.19 5.81 -16.00
CA ALA A 42 6.45 6.14 -15.34
C ALA A 42 7.56 5.50 -16.19
N ALA A 43 8.33 6.36 -16.86
CA ALA A 43 9.52 5.97 -17.56
C ALA A 43 10.52 5.50 -16.50
N LYS A 44 11.18 4.38 -16.78
CA LYS A 44 12.20 3.75 -15.95
C LYS A 44 13.31 4.76 -15.60
N GLU A 45 13.27 5.32 -14.40
CA GLU A 45 14.34 6.16 -13.90
C GLU A 45 14.88 5.47 -12.65
N ASN A 46 16.03 4.80 -12.76
CA ASN A 46 16.81 4.49 -11.57
C ASN A 46 17.25 5.83 -10.98
N HIS A 47 16.69 6.19 -9.83
CA HIS A 47 16.94 7.47 -9.19
C HIS A 47 18.43 7.58 -8.80
N PRO A 48 19.16 8.63 -9.23
CA PRO A 48 20.62 8.71 -9.05
C PRO A 48 21.06 8.77 -7.58
N ASN A 49 20.15 9.06 -6.65
CA ASN A 49 20.42 9.21 -5.23
C ASN A 49 19.90 8.04 -4.37
N GLN A 50 19.37 6.98 -4.99
CA GLN A 50 18.74 5.87 -4.27
C GLN A 50 19.71 5.19 -3.29
N VAL A 51 19.34 5.18 -2.00
CA VAL A 51 20.08 4.50 -0.93
C VAL A 51 19.38 3.22 -0.52
N VAL A 52 20.17 2.16 -0.29
CA VAL A 52 19.65 0.91 0.29
C VAL A 52 19.45 1.10 1.78
N ILE A 53 18.20 0.96 2.25
CA ILE A 53 17.82 1.12 3.66
C ILE A 53 17.68 -0.21 4.40
N GLY A 54 17.71 -1.32 3.67
CA GLY A 54 17.93 -2.65 4.23
C GLY A 54 17.57 -3.78 3.30
N GLU A 55 17.98 -4.99 3.70
CA GLU A 55 17.70 -6.23 2.99
C GLU A 55 17.31 -7.31 4.01
N LEU A 56 16.36 -8.16 3.64
CA LEU A 56 15.97 -9.32 4.45
C LEU A 56 15.43 -10.45 3.57
N ALA A 57 15.37 -11.66 4.14
CA ALA A 57 14.68 -12.79 3.55
C ALA A 57 13.54 -13.24 4.48
N THR A 58 12.34 -13.43 3.92
CA THR A 58 11.16 -13.89 4.66
C THR A 58 10.16 -14.54 3.72
N ASN A 59 9.39 -15.53 4.18
CA ASN A 59 8.39 -16.25 3.38
C ASN A 59 8.94 -16.79 2.04
N GLY A 60 10.22 -17.19 2.01
CA GLY A 60 10.89 -17.65 0.78
C GLY A 60 11.27 -16.55 -0.23
N LEU A 61 10.96 -15.29 0.08
CA LEU A 61 11.27 -14.12 -0.75
C LEU A 61 12.50 -13.39 -0.25
N LYS A 62 13.24 -12.77 -1.16
CA LYS A 62 14.29 -11.80 -0.84
C LYS A 62 13.73 -10.40 -1.09
N ILE A 63 13.90 -9.53 -0.09
CA ILE A 63 13.35 -8.19 -0.08
C ILE A 63 14.49 -7.20 0.14
N LYS A 64 14.59 -6.21 -0.74
CA LYS A 64 15.53 -5.10 -0.65
C LYS A 64 14.76 -3.79 -0.72
N ALA A 65 14.87 -2.98 0.33
CA ALA A 65 14.22 -1.69 0.42
C ALA A 65 15.20 -0.57 0.14
N MET A 66 14.73 0.41 -0.61
CA MET A 66 15.49 1.55 -1.08
C MET A 66 14.69 2.84 -0.90
N GLN A 67 15.39 3.95 -0.73
CA GLN A 67 14.83 5.28 -0.50
C GLN A 67 15.68 6.30 -1.26
N ASP A 68 15.06 7.27 -1.94
CA ASP A 68 15.82 8.22 -2.75
C ASP A 68 16.56 9.29 -1.94
N GLU A 69 15.87 9.88 -0.96
CA GLU A 69 16.39 10.95 -0.11
C GLU A 69 15.79 10.86 1.29
N PRO A 70 16.43 11.40 2.34
CA PRO A 70 15.85 11.49 3.68
C PRO A 70 14.46 12.15 3.67
N VAL A 71 13.51 11.53 4.35
CA VAL A 71 12.11 11.99 4.36
C VAL A 71 11.95 13.29 5.16
N LYS A 72 10.98 14.10 4.74
CA LYS A 72 10.61 15.35 5.42
C LYS A 72 9.24 15.20 6.09
N PRO A 73 9.06 15.64 7.36
CA PRO A 73 7.75 15.61 8.01
C PRO A 73 6.66 16.37 7.22
N GLY A 74 5.57 15.70 6.88
CA GLY A 74 4.47 16.24 6.07
C GLY A 74 4.76 16.36 4.59
N GLY A 75 5.87 15.80 4.11
CA GLY A 75 6.17 15.65 2.69
C GLY A 75 5.87 14.24 2.20
N GLU A 76 6.56 13.85 1.14
CA GLU A 76 6.56 12.49 0.60
C GLU A 76 7.97 11.90 0.70
N GLY A 77 8.03 10.57 0.78
CA GLY A 77 9.25 9.80 0.53
C GLY A 77 9.04 8.90 -0.68
N ALA A 78 9.99 8.91 -1.61
CA ALA A 78 10.05 7.96 -2.70
C ALA A 78 10.74 6.68 -2.20
N PHE A 79 10.05 5.54 -2.33
CA PHE A 79 10.50 4.25 -1.86
C PHE A 79 10.35 3.19 -2.93
N ASP A 80 11.34 2.30 -2.95
CA ASP A 80 11.37 1.13 -3.79
C ASP A 80 11.49 -0.13 -2.94
N LEU A 81 10.76 -1.16 -3.34
CA LEU A 81 10.88 -2.49 -2.78
C LEU A 81 11.16 -3.48 -3.90
N GLN A 82 12.40 -3.96 -3.96
CA GLN A 82 12.76 -5.06 -4.83
C GLN A 82 12.38 -6.38 -4.14
N ILE A 83 11.48 -7.15 -4.76
CA ILE A 83 11.00 -8.44 -4.26
C ILE A 83 11.39 -9.50 -5.29
N THR A 84 12.18 -10.49 -4.89
CA THR A 84 12.62 -11.58 -5.77
C THR A 84 12.43 -12.95 -5.12
N GLY A 85 12.52 -14.02 -5.91
CA GLY A 85 12.43 -15.39 -5.43
C GLY A 85 11.01 -15.95 -5.32
N TYR A 86 10.00 -15.23 -5.81
CA TYR A 86 8.65 -15.78 -5.92
C TYR A 86 8.61 -16.88 -7.00
N PRO A 87 7.79 -17.94 -6.82
CA PRO A 87 7.62 -18.97 -7.84
C PRO A 87 6.99 -18.40 -9.11
N ALA A 88 7.05 -19.13 -10.23
CA ALA A 88 6.41 -18.70 -11.47
C ALA A 88 4.91 -18.43 -11.26
N GLY A 89 4.44 -17.24 -11.63
CA GLY A 89 3.06 -16.78 -11.36
C GLY A 89 2.78 -16.37 -9.91
N GLY A 90 3.76 -16.47 -9.01
CA GLY A 90 3.66 -16.11 -7.59
C GLY A 90 3.95 -14.65 -7.26
N LYS A 91 3.97 -13.77 -8.27
CA LYS A 91 4.20 -12.34 -8.09
C LYS A 91 3.15 -11.74 -7.12
N PRO A 92 3.52 -10.78 -6.25
CA PRO A 92 2.53 -10.09 -5.42
C PRO A 92 1.40 -9.46 -6.25
N LYS A 93 0.16 -9.59 -5.79
CA LYS A 93 -1.01 -8.92 -6.40
C LYS A 93 -1.16 -7.47 -5.94
N ALA A 94 -0.59 -7.14 -4.78
CA ALA A 94 -0.50 -5.77 -4.29
C ALA A 94 0.69 -5.62 -3.34
N VAL A 95 1.27 -4.43 -3.35
CA VAL A 95 2.23 -3.97 -2.35
C VAL A 95 1.78 -2.59 -1.89
N ARG A 96 1.81 -2.34 -0.57
CA ARG A 96 1.39 -1.06 0.02
C ARG A 96 2.46 -0.53 0.97
N PHE A 97 2.80 0.75 0.82
CA PHE A 97 3.82 1.43 1.59
C PHE A 97 3.22 2.48 2.53
N TRP A 98 3.87 2.70 3.66
CA TRP A 98 3.63 3.86 4.52
C TRP A 98 4.84 4.14 5.42
N VAL A 99 4.93 5.38 5.90
CA VAL A 99 5.87 5.78 6.96
C VAL A 99 5.12 5.92 8.27
N GLY A 100 5.56 5.22 9.32
CA GLY A 100 4.92 5.30 10.63
C GLY A 100 5.03 4.03 11.47
N SER A 101 3.94 3.71 12.19
CA SER A 101 3.80 2.51 13.01
C SER A 101 3.44 1.27 12.17
N GLU A 102 3.62 0.07 12.72
CA GLU A 102 3.28 -1.19 12.03
C GLU A 102 1.81 -1.30 11.63
N SER A 103 0.89 -0.72 12.40
CA SER A 103 -0.54 -0.72 12.06
C SER A 103 -0.82 0.18 10.86
N GLY A 104 0.00 1.24 10.67
CA GLY A 104 -0.24 2.35 9.76
C GLY A 104 -1.30 3.33 10.27
N GLU A 105 -1.66 3.24 11.55
CA GLU A 105 -2.56 4.23 12.17
C GLU A 105 -1.88 5.60 12.19
N GLY A 106 -2.60 6.62 11.71
CA GLY A 106 -2.05 7.97 11.54
C GLY A 106 -1.18 8.16 10.29
N SER A 107 -1.05 7.14 9.43
CA SER A 107 -0.32 7.21 8.17
C SER A 107 -1.25 6.98 6.98
N ALA A 108 -0.99 7.66 5.86
CA ALA A 108 -1.59 7.28 4.59
C ALA A 108 -0.86 6.07 4.00
N LYS A 109 -1.61 5.04 3.60
CA LYS A 109 -1.06 3.88 2.89
C LYS A 109 -1.19 4.09 1.40
N ALA A 110 -0.06 4.13 0.71
CA ALA A 110 -0.01 4.21 -0.75
C ALA A 110 0.15 2.82 -1.34
N LYS A 111 -0.58 2.52 -2.42
CA LYS A 111 -0.34 1.31 -3.22
C LYS A 111 0.87 1.57 -4.10
N ALA A 112 1.85 0.66 -4.08
CA ALA A 112 3.00 0.73 -4.96
C ALA A 112 2.65 0.18 -6.34
N GLU A 113 3.23 0.83 -7.35
CA GLU A 113 3.13 0.41 -8.74
C GLU A 113 4.34 -0.44 -9.11
N GLU A 114 4.11 -1.40 -9.99
CA GLU A 114 5.18 -2.21 -10.55
C GLU A 114 5.89 -1.42 -11.67
N GLU A 115 7.14 -1.03 -11.45
CA GLU A 115 7.95 -0.37 -12.49
C GLU A 115 8.76 -1.38 -13.31
N THR A 116 9.16 -2.47 -12.67
CA THR A 116 9.79 -3.63 -13.31
C THR A 116 9.27 -4.92 -12.66
N PRO A 117 9.47 -6.10 -13.28
CA PRO A 117 8.96 -7.36 -12.74
C PRO A 117 9.27 -7.61 -11.26
N ASP A 118 10.36 -7.08 -10.74
CA ASP A 118 10.77 -7.26 -9.34
C ASP A 118 10.76 -5.96 -8.52
N ASN A 119 10.49 -4.80 -9.12
CA ASN A 119 10.56 -3.50 -8.43
C ASN A 119 9.18 -2.87 -8.26
N TRP A 120 8.88 -2.49 -7.02
CA TRP A 120 7.65 -1.81 -6.62
C TRP A 120 7.96 -0.43 -6.08
N HIS A 121 7.41 0.60 -6.70
CA HIS A 121 7.73 1.99 -6.39
C HIS A 121 6.48 2.77 -5.94
N THR A 122 6.65 3.67 -4.97
CA THR A 122 5.65 4.70 -4.70
C THR A 122 6.23 5.89 -3.95
N HIS A 123 5.49 7.00 -4.03
CA HIS A 123 5.63 8.13 -3.13
C HIS A 123 4.67 7.96 -1.96
N ALA A 124 5.21 7.71 -0.77
CA ALA A 124 4.41 7.57 0.45
C ALA A 124 4.39 8.88 1.24
N GLU A 125 3.20 9.30 1.67
CA GLU A 125 3.06 10.46 2.55
C GLU A 125 3.74 10.21 3.90
N VAL A 126 4.45 11.23 4.38
CA VAL A 126 5.21 11.19 5.63
C VAL A 126 4.43 11.96 6.69
N PRO A 127 4.06 11.34 7.82
CA PRO A 127 3.30 12.02 8.87
C PRO A 127 3.95 13.32 9.37
N LYS A 128 3.11 14.25 9.85
CA LYS A 128 3.54 15.50 10.50
C LYS A 128 2.84 15.69 11.85
N PRO A 129 3.55 15.61 12.98
CA PRO A 129 4.96 15.21 13.10
C PRO A 129 5.19 13.73 12.73
N ILE A 130 6.43 13.35 12.44
CA ILE A 130 6.80 11.93 12.30
C ILE A 130 6.78 11.29 13.70
N PRO A 131 5.93 10.27 13.97
CA PRO A 131 5.91 9.59 15.26
C PRO A 131 7.27 9.00 15.63
N ALA A 132 7.60 8.97 16.92
CA ALA A 132 8.83 8.33 17.38
C ALA A 132 8.85 6.84 17.00
N GLY A 133 10.00 6.35 16.54
CA GLY A 133 10.15 4.96 16.09
C GLY A 133 9.46 4.64 14.76
N SER A 134 9.07 5.68 13.99
CA SER A 134 8.55 5.48 12.64
C SER A 134 9.55 4.77 11.74
N LYS A 135 9.05 3.85 10.93
CA LYS A 135 9.80 3.12 9.93
C LYS A 135 9.15 3.27 8.58
N PHE A 136 9.88 2.93 7.52
CA PHE A 136 9.27 2.53 6.28
C PHE A 136 8.67 1.14 6.45
N TRP A 137 7.39 0.99 6.16
CA TRP A 137 6.68 -0.28 6.18
C TRP A 137 6.17 -0.64 4.81
N ALA A 138 6.23 -1.93 4.48
CA ALA A 138 5.58 -2.51 3.33
C ALA A 138 4.67 -3.68 3.74
N GLU A 139 3.42 -3.65 3.30
CA GLU A 139 2.52 -4.79 3.31
C GLU A 139 2.54 -5.43 1.92
N ILE A 140 2.92 -6.70 1.87
CA ILE A 140 3.02 -7.48 0.64
C ILE A 140 1.87 -8.48 0.64
N GLU A 141 1.14 -8.52 -0.47
CA GLU A 141 0.02 -9.43 -0.68
C GLU A 141 0.40 -10.42 -1.79
N PRO A 142 0.90 -11.63 -1.43
CA PRO A 142 1.26 -12.66 -2.39
C PRO A 142 0.06 -13.15 -3.20
N ALA A 143 0.31 -13.86 -4.30
CA ALA A 143 -0.77 -14.41 -5.13
C ALA A 143 -1.63 -15.44 -4.39
N THR A 144 -1.02 -16.30 -3.57
CA THR A 144 -1.68 -17.46 -2.94
C THR A 144 -1.66 -17.45 -1.41
N GLU A 145 -0.73 -16.73 -0.81
CA GLU A 145 -0.53 -16.71 0.65
C GLU A 145 -1.20 -15.51 1.32
N ASP A 146 -1.30 -15.58 2.64
CA ASP A 146 -1.70 -14.43 3.44
C ASP A 146 -0.72 -13.26 3.29
N LYS A 147 -1.26 -12.06 3.39
CA LYS A 147 -0.45 -10.84 3.39
C LYS A 147 0.45 -10.78 4.63
N PHE A 148 1.64 -10.24 4.45
CA PHE A 148 2.60 -10.05 5.53
C PHE A 148 3.25 -8.66 5.44
N LYS A 149 3.87 -8.23 6.54
CA LYS A 149 4.52 -6.92 6.63
C LYS A 149 6.02 -7.07 6.85
N VAL A 150 6.76 -6.10 6.35
CA VAL A 150 8.19 -5.89 6.60
C VAL A 150 8.43 -4.42 6.90
N SER A 151 9.52 -4.12 7.60
CA SER A 151 9.92 -2.74 7.87
C SER A 151 11.42 -2.52 7.82
N PHE A 152 11.79 -1.28 7.56
CA PHE A 152 13.16 -0.82 7.44
C PHE A 152 13.30 0.55 8.11
N GLU A 153 14.46 0.79 8.71
CA GLU A 153 14.78 2.11 9.24
C GLU A 153 14.83 3.13 8.10
N LEU A 154 14.37 4.35 8.36
CA LEU A 154 14.45 5.43 7.38
C LEU A 154 15.90 5.89 7.23
N ALA A 155 16.30 6.27 6.02
CA ALA A 155 17.57 6.95 5.81
C ALA A 155 17.59 8.29 6.58
N LYS A 156 18.77 8.64 7.12
CA LYS A 156 19.01 9.86 7.91
C LYS A 156 19.45 11.02 7.04
#